data_AF-A0A5R2MT62-F1
#
_entry.id   AF-A0A5R2MT62-F1
#
_cell.length_a   1.000
_cell.length_b   1.000
_cell.length_c   1.000
_cell.angle_alpha   90.00
_cell.angle_beta   90.00
_cell.angle_gamma   90.00
#
_symmetry.space_group_name_H-M   'P 1'
#
loop_
_entity.id
_entity.type
_entity.pdbx_description
1 polymer ?
#
loop_
_entity_poly.entity_id
_entity_poly.type
_entity_poly.pdbx_seq_one_letter_code
_entity_poly.pdbx_strand_id
1 'polypeptide(L)'
;GKKVLQAAAKSVKRTHLELGGKAPVIVFDDADLGAVVNGLRAFGYYNAGQDCTAACRIYAGKKIYDKLVADLSSAVSTIKYNQPDDTENEIGPLIS
;
A
#
# COMPACT_ATOMS: atom_id res chain seq x y z
N GLY A 1 13.71 -13.43 7.46
CA GLY A 1 13.41 -13.34 8.90
C GLY A 1 13.70 -14.61 9.67
N LYS A 2 12.72 -15.52 9.80
CA LYS A 2 12.80 -16.69 10.71
C LYS A 2 14.05 -17.57 10.52
N LYS A 3 14.38 -17.95 9.27
CA LYS A 3 15.60 -18.74 8.97
C LYS A 3 16.90 -17.99 9.32
N VAL A 4 16.92 -16.66 9.15
CA VAL A 4 18.07 -15.81 9.52
C VAL A 4 18.27 -15.82 11.03
N LEU A 5 17.18 -15.68 11.80
CA LEU A 5 17.23 -15.75 13.27
C LEU A 5 17.75 -17.11 13.77
N GLN A 6 17.27 -18.22 13.19
CA GLN A 6 17.75 -19.57 13.51
C GLN A 6 19.26 -19.74 13.25
N ALA A 7 19.77 -19.17 12.16
CA ALA A 7 21.20 -19.19 11.87
C ALA A 7 22.01 -18.30 12.83
N ALA A 8 21.51 -17.10 13.14
CA ALA A 8 22.15 -16.14 14.03
C ALA A 8 22.32 -16.67 15.47
N ALA A 9 21.35 -17.45 15.95
CA ALA A 9 21.36 -18.04 17.29
C ALA A 9 22.59 -18.91 17.56
N LYS A 10 23.12 -19.59 16.53
CA LYS A 10 24.30 -20.48 16.66
C LYS A 10 25.57 -19.78 17.16
N SER A 11 25.68 -18.46 16.95
CA SER A 11 26.84 -17.66 17.36
C SER A 11 26.43 -16.41 18.14
N VAL A 12 25.20 -16.40 18.68
CA VAL A 12 24.65 -15.32 19.51
C VAL A 12 24.79 -13.94 18.84
N LYS A 13 24.60 -13.89 17.53
CA LYS A 13 24.66 -12.61 16.80
C LYS A 13 23.44 -11.77 17.14
N ARG A 14 23.65 -10.48 17.37
CA ARG A 14 22.56 -9.50 17.45
C ARG A 14 21.83 -9.45 16.11
N THR A 15 20.51 -9.32 16.16
CA THR A 15 19.65 -9.22 14.97
C THR A 15 18.77 -7.98 15.04
N HIS A 16 18.56 -7.34 13.90
CA HIS A 16 17.57 -6.31 13.66
C HIS A 16 16.81 -6.70 12.37
N LEU A 17 15.48 -6.77 12.42
CA LEU A 17 14.67 -7.42 11.37
C LEU A 17 13.43 -6.60 11.03
N GLU A 18 13.28 -6.28 9.75
CA GLU A 18 12.06 -5.73 9.14
C GLU A 18 11.49 -6.77 8.16
N LEU A 19 10.24 -7.21 8.39
CA LEU A 19 9.72 -8.47 7.83
C LEU A 19 8.40 -8.32 7.07
N GLY A 20 8.11 -7.10 6.61
CA GLY A 20 6.85 -6.76 5.95
C GLY A 20 5.75 -6.35 6.94
N GLY A 21 4.64 -5.87 6.39
CA GLY A 21 3.51 -5.34 7.16
C GLY A 21 2.17 -5.57 6.49
N LYS A 22 1.10 -5.23 7.22
CA LYS A 22 -0.28 -5.18 6.72
C LYS A 22 -0.99 -3.94 7.27
N ALA A 23 -0.46 -2.77 6.89
CA ALA A 23 -0.81 -1.49 7.47
C ALA A 23 -2.32 -1.23 7.35
N PRO A 24 -3.04 -1.10 8.48
CA PRO A 24 -4.45 -0.73 8.46
C PRO A 24 -4.62 0.77 8.19
N VAL A 25 -5.56 1.12 7.32
CA VAL A 25 -6.06 2.49 7.15
C VAL A 25 -7.48 2.51 7.72
N ILE A 26 -7.70 3.28 8.78
CA ILE A 26 -8.99 3.37 9.46
C ILE A 26 -9.62 4.72 9.11
N VAL A 27 -10.75 4.69 8.39
CA VAL A 27 -11.44 5.87 7.87
C VAL A 27 -12.80 6.00 8.56
N PHE A 28 -12.96 7.04 9.36
CA PHE A 28 -14.22 7.34 10.05
C PHE A 28 -15.23 8.03 9.12
N ASP A 29 -16.50 8.04 9.52
CA ASP A 29 -17.62 8.61 8.74
C ASP A 29 -17.47 10.12 8.48
N ASP A 30 -16.67 10.83 9.27
CA ASP A 30 -16.43 12.27 9.22
C ASP A 30 -15.08 12.65 8.58
N ALA A 31 -14.34 11.65 8.07
CA ALA A 31 -13.07 11.89 7.39
C ALA A 31 -13.27 12.70 6.09
N ASP A 32 -12.26 13.52 5.74
CA ASP A 32 -12.19 14.13 4.42
C ASP A 32 -11.97 13.03 3.37
N LEU A 33 -13.06 12.68 2.67
CA LEU A 33 -13.06 11.58 1.73
C LEU A 33 -12.17 11.85 0.51
N GLY A 34 -12.06 13.12 0.07
CA GLY A 34 -11.21 13.50 -1.05
C GLY A 34 -9.73 13.31 -0.72
N ALA A 35 -9.31 13.76 0.47
CA ALA A 35 -7.96 13.54 0.96
C ALA A 35 -7.64 12.04 1.13
N VAL A 36 -8.59 11.27 1.66
CA VAL A 36 -8.45 9.81 1.81
C VAL A 36 -8.27 9.12 0.46
N VAL A 37 -9.10 9.42 -0.54
CA VAL A 37 -9.01 8.81 -1.88
C VAL A 37 -7.66 9.12 -2.53
N ASN A 38 -7.22 10.40 -2.48
CA ASN A 38 -5.93 10.80 -3.04
C ASN A 38 -4.76 10.10 -2.35
N GLY A 39 -4.79 10.03 -1.01
CA GLY A 39 -3.78 9.32 -0.23
C GLY A 39 -3.73 7.82 -0.54
N LEU A 40 -4.89 7.16 -0.63
CA LEU A 40 -4.97 5.73 -0.94
C LEU A 40 -4.52 5.41 -2.37
N ARG A 41 -4.85 6.26 -3.34
CA ARG A 41 -4.36 6.14 -4.72
C ARG A 41 -2.82 6.22 -4.77
N ALA A 42 -2.22 7.12 -4.00
CA ALA A 42 -0.76 7.26 -3.96
C ALA A 42 -0.09 6.13 -3.16
N PHE A 43 -0.43 5.98 -1.88
CA PHE A 43 0.29 5.10 -0.95
C PHE A 43 -0.14 3.63 -1.00
N GLY A 44 -1.25 3.31 -1.66
CA GLY A 44 -1.66 1.94 -1.94
C GLY A 44 -0.94 1.33 -3.14
N TYR A 45 -0.48 2.17 -4.08
CA TYR A 45 0.01 1.75 -5.39
C TYR A 45 1.45 2.22 -5.69
N TYR A 46 2.03 3.09 -4.86
CA TYR A 46 3.45 3.44 -4.92
C TYR A 46 4.32 2.17 -4.98
N ASN A 47 5.33 2.17 -5.84
CA ASN A 47 6.21 1.03 -6.10
C ASN A 47 5.45 -0.27 -6.47
N ALA A 48 4.29 -0.16 -7.13
CA ALA A 48 3.37 -1.26 -7.40
C ALA A 48 2.87 -1.99 -6.13
N GLY A 49 2.76 -1.26 -5.01
CA GLY A 49 2.40 -1.80 -3.71
C GLY A 49 3.51 -2.64 -3.06
N GLN A 50 4.71 -2.69 -3.64
CA GLN A 50 5.87 -3.41 -3.11
C GLN A 50 6.56 -2.57 -2.02
N ASP A 51 5.80 -2.26 -0.98
CA ASP A 51 6.21 -1.46 0.16
C ASP A 51 5.71 -2.12 1.46
N CYS A 52 6.57 -2.24 2.47
CA CYS A 52 6.22 -2.88 3.75
C CYS A 52 5.12 -2.11 4.52
N THR A 53 4.96 -0.83 4.22
CA THR A 53 4.02 0.12 4.81
C THR A 53 2.85 0.47 3.90
N ALA A 54 2.72 -0.19 2.74
CA ALA A 54 1.66 0.07 1.77
C ALA A 54 0.27 0.16 2.43
N ALA A 55 -0.53 1.13 1.97
CA ALA A 55 -1.90 1.36 2.42
C ALA A 55 -2.85 0.25 1.93
N CYS A 56 -2.68 -0.96 2.46
CA CYS A 56 -3.14 -2.21 1.84
C CYS A 56 -4.29 -2.91 2.58
N ARG A 57 -4.83 -2.29 3.64
CA ARG A 57 -6.00 -2.80 4.37
C ARG A 57 -6.86 -1.66 4.90
N ILE A 58 -7.93 -1.35 4.18
CA ILE A 58 -8.79 -0.21 4.49
C ILE A 58 -10.01 -0.69 5.28
N TYR A 59 -10.27 -0.05 6.42
CA TYR A 59 -11.49 -0.18 7.20
C TYR A 59 -12.23 1.15 7.14
N ALA A 60 -13.48 1.12 6.69
CA ALA A 60 -14.23 2.33 6.40
C ALA A 60 -15.52 2.36 7.21
N GLY A 61 -15.88 3.56 7.69
CA GLY A 61 -17.15 3.82 8.36
C GLY A 61 -18.34 3.48 7.46
N LYS A 62 -19.42 3.01 8.07
CA LYS A 62 -20.59 2.48 7.34
C LYS A 62 -21.25 3.54 6.45
N LYS A 63 -21.22 4.82 6.84
CA LYS A 63 -21.88 5.89 6.07
C LYS A 63 -21.10 6.27 4.81
N ILE A 64 -19.78 6.04 4.81
CA ILE A 64 -18.90 6.45 3.71
C ILE A 64 -18.41 5.27 2.88
N TYR A 65 -18.66 4.02 3.30
CA TYR A 65 -18.12 2.82 2.65
C TYR A 65 -18.38 2.76 1.14
N ASP A 66 -19.65 2.82 0.71
CA ASP A 66 -19.99 2.67 -0.71
C ASP A 66 -19.39 3.80 -1.55
N LYS A 67 -19.41 5.03 -1.01
CA LYS A 67 -18.84 6.19 -1.68
C LYS A 67 -17.32 6.11 -1.77
N LEU A 68 -16.64 5.71 -0.69
CA LEU A 68 -15.19 5.49 -0.69
C LEU A 68 -14.79 4.44 -1.72
N VAL A 69 -15.50 3.32 -1.78
CA VAL A 69 -15.23 2.24 -2.75
C VAL A 69 -15.37 2.76 -4.18
N ALA A 70 -16.47 3.48 -4.48
CA ALA A 70 -16.71 4.05 -5.80
C ALA A 70 -15.65 5.08 -6.19
N ASP A 71 -15.40 6.07 -5.32
CA ASP A 71 -14.48 7.17 -5.59
C ASP A 71 -13.03 6.67 -5.69
N LEU A 72 -12.61 5.74 -4.82
CA LEU A 72 -11.28 5.13 -4.89
C LEU A 72 -11.11 4.29 -6.16
N SER A 73 -12.12 3.49 -6.54
CA SER A 73 -12.07 2.69 -7.77
C SER A 73 -11.92 3.58 -9.01
N SER A 74 -12.69 4.67 -9.07
CA SER A 74 -12.57 5.66 -10.12
C SER A 74 -11.17 6.28 -10.14
N ALA A 75 -10.65 6.71 -8.99
CA ALA A 75 -9.34 7.34 -8.90
C ALA A 75 -8.20 6.40 -9.32
N VAL A 76 -8.22 5.14 -8.85
CA VAL A 76 -7.23 4.12 -9.18
C VAL A 76 -7.29 3.73 -10.66
N SER A 77 -8.47 3.69 -11.27
CA SER A 77 -8.62 3.37 -12.69
C SER A 77 -7.90 4.33 -13.65
N THR A 78 -7.52 5.51 -13.16
CA THR A 78 -6.78 6.51 -13.93
C THR A 78 -5.27 6.34 -13.86
N ILE A 79 -4.75 5.45 -13.01
CA ILE A 79 -3.31 5.22 -12.87
C ILE A 79 -2.77 4.69 -14.20
N LYS A 80 -1.89 5.48 -14.83
CA LYS A 80 -1.26 5.10 -16.10
C LYS A 80 -0.15 4.08 -15.88
N TYR A 81 -0.14 3.05 -16.72
CA TYR A 81 0.92 2.04 -16.78
C TYR A 81 1.06 1.51 -18.21
N ASN A 82 2.18 0.84 -18.47
CA ASN A 82 2.48 0.19 -19.75
C ASN A 82 2.41 1.14 -20.97
N GLN A 83 2.81 2.40 -20.78
CA GLN A 83 2.99 3.35 -21.87
C GLN A 83 4.38 3.18 -22.52
N PRO A 84 4.51 3.43 -23.84
CA PRO A 84 5.80 3.45 -24.53
C PRO A 84 6.76 4.52 -23.99
N ASP A 85 6.22 5.69 -23.63
CA ASP A 85 6.95 6.74 -22.93
C ASP A 85 6.85 6.48 -21.42
N ASP A 86 7.96 6.09 -20.81
CA ASP A 86 8.01 5.74 -19.40
C ASP A 86 7.72 6.94 -18.47
N THR A 87 7.89 8.18 -18.97
CA THR A 87 7.57 9.38 -18.19
C THR A 87 6.07 9.58 -17.98
N GLU A 88 5.23 8.89 -18.75
CA GLU A 88 3.78 8.90 -18.59
C GLU A 88 3.26 7.81 -17.64
N ASN A 89 4.12 6.85 -17.23
CA ASN A 89 3.75 5.79 -16.30
C ASN A 89 3.76 6.30 -14.85
N GLU A 90 2.65 6.09 -14.14
CA GLU A 90 2.54 6.40 -12.71
C GLU A 90 2.87 5.19 -11.83
N ILE A 91 2.83 3.98 -12.39
CA ILE A 91 3.12 2.72 -11.70
C ILE A 91 3.95 1.82 -12.62
N GLY A 92 5.04 1.27 -12.07
CA GLY A 92 5.92 0.32 -12.76
C GLY A 92 5.42 -1.14 -12.67
N PRO A 93 6.11 -2.10 -13.31
CA PRO A 93 5.81 -3.51 -13.16
C PRO A 93 6.15 -4.02 -11.75
N LEU A 94 5.71 -5.24 -11.45
CA LEU A 94 6.23 -6.01 -10.31
C LEU A 94 7.66 -6.46 -10.59
N ILE A 95 8.37 -6.87 -9.53
CA ILE A 95 9.82 -7.10 -9.60
C ILE A 95 10.25 -8.36 -10.38
N SER A 96 9.44 -9.42 -10.45
CA SER A 96 9.77 -10.70 -11.13
C SER A 96 8.57 -11.61 -11.34
#